data_AF-A0A831VJ18-F1
#
_entry.id   AF-A0A831VJ18-F1
#
_cell.length_a   1.000
_cell.length_b   1.000
_cell.length_c   1.000
_cell.angle_alpha   90.00
_cell.angle_beta   90.00
_cell.angle_gamma   90.00
#
_symmetry.space_group_name_H-M   'P 1'
#
loop_
_entity.id
_entity.type
_entity.pdbx_description
1 polymer ?
#
loop_
_entity_poly.entity_id
_entity_poly.type
_entity_poly.pdbx_seq_one_letter_code
_entity_poly.pdbx_strand_id
1 'polypeptide(L)'
;RLVGPSFMNYALHLNTAKFPFNQKLVRKAVSFAIPYREIIEVAMGGLGRQAVGAVPFGQFGHDESLFQYSHDLEKARKYMKEAGYPKGIKGKVVFTYASENAVEKAFAPLVKEELGKIGIQVEIRPMNWTAQWDLMKGGPENAQDMAALLWWPTFSDPYETLYSLWHAEKKPYWNFAYYKNPEFDKTILAAYSTPDGKKAQELYSKAQKMLIDDAPSIFLVDVQRPVFKSRKLKGYVINPNYPRVPFWYSMYKE
;
A
#
# COMPACT_ATOMS: atom_id res chain seq x y z
N ARG A 1 -4.76 22.61 16.03
CA ARG A 1 -4.48 21.30 15.38
C ARG A 1 -5.42 21.22 14.19
N LEU A 2 -4.89 21.05 12.98
CA LEU A 2 -5.70 20.70 11.81
C LEU A 2 -5.40 19.24 11.50
N VAL A 3 -6.43 18.45 11.24
CA VAL A 3 -6.29 17.07 10.73
C VAL A 3 -7.05 17.06 9.42
N GLY A 4 -6.36 16.75 8.33
CA GLY A 4 -6.95 16.63 7.01
C GLY A 4 -6.52 15.31 6.37
N PRO A 5 -7.25 14.84 5.34
CA PRO A 5 -6.81 13.70 4.57
C PRO A 5 -5.43 14.01 3.96
N SER A 6 -4.59 13.00 3.88
CA SER A 6 -3.48 13.01 2.94
C SER A 6 -3.66 11.87 1.97
N PHE A 7 -3.30 12.10 0.72
CA PHE A 7 -3.29 11.03 -0.28
C PHE A 7 -1.99 10.20 -0.15
N MET A 8 -1.50 10.06 1.08
CA MET A 8 -0.39 9.18 1.43
C MET A 8 -0.94 7.86 1.94
N ASN A 9 -0.46 6.75 1.41
CA ASN A 9 -0.79 5.43 1.92
C ASN A 9 0.44 4.54 2.06
N TYR A 10 0.44 3.71 3.10
CA TYR A 10 1.40 2.63 3.24
C TYR A 10 0.84 1.34 2.65
N ALA A 11 1.68 0.62 1.92
CA ALA A 11 1.38 -0.71 1.43
C ALA A 11 2.58 -1.67 1.60
N LEU A 12 2.29 -2.96 1.64
CA LEU A 12 3.28 -4.03 1.48
C LEU A 12 3.16 -4.60 0.08
N HIS A 13 4.17 -4.42 -0.77
CA HIS A 13 4.22 -5.03 -2.09
C HIS A 13 4.72 -6.46 -1.97
N LEU A 14 4.00 -7.42 -2.57
CA LEU A 14 4.34 -8.83 -2.59
C LEU A 14 4.88 -9.18 -3.97
N ASN A 15 6.06 -9.79 -4.03
CA ASN A 15 6.68 -10.18 -5.30
C ASN A 15 5.89 -11.31 -5.97
N THR A 16 4.96 -10.95 -6.85
CA THR A 16 4.02 -11.89 -7.47
C THR A 16 4.66 -12.81 -8.50
N ALA A 17 5.93 -12.62 -8.82
CA ALA A 17 6.68 -13.49 -9.73
C ALA A 17 7.45 -14.61 -9.00
N LYS A 18 7.63 -14.51 -7.68
CA LYS A 18 8.48 -15.41 -6.90
C LYS A 18 7.68 -16.21 -5.86
N PHE A 19 8.11 -17.43 -5.57
CA PHE A 19 7.55 -18.21 -4.47
C PHE A 19 7.77 -17.48 -3.12
N PRO A 20 6.76 -17.43 -2.21
CA PRO A 20 5.45 -18.06 -2.29
C PRO A 20 4.35 -17.16 -2.87
N PHE A 21 4.66 -15.88 -3.12
CA PHE A 21 3.69 -14.87 -3.50
C PHE A 21 3.25 -14.93 -4.97
N ASN A 22 3.88 -15.79 -5.78
CA ASN A 22 3.33 -16.19 -7.07
C ASN A 22 1.96 -16.90 -6.95
N GLN A 23 1.60 -17.40 -5.77
CA GLN A 23 0.28 -17.99 -5.51
C GLN A 23 -0.70 -16.98 -4.93
N LYS A 24 -1.80 -16.72 -5.66
CA LYS A 24 -2.87 -15.79 -5.25
C LYS A 24 -3.47 -16.15 -3.87
N LEU A 25 -3.64 -17.44 -3.58
CA LEU A 25 -4.18 -17.89 -2.29
C LEU A 25 -3.24 -17.57 -1.12
N VAL A 26 -1.92 -17.68 -1.30
CA VAL A 26 -0.96 -17.26 -0.27
C VAL A 26 -1.03 -15.75 -0.05
N ARG A 27 -1.12 -14.95 -1.11
CA ARG A 27 -1.28 -13.49 -0.98
C ARG A 27 -2.54 -13.12 -0.20
N LYS A 28 -3.68 -13.75 -0.50
CA LYS A 28 -4.92 -13.58 0.27
C LYS A 28 -4.75 -13.98 1.74
N ALA A 29 -4.07 -15.11 2.00
CA ALA A 29 -3.80 -15.54 3.36
C ALA A 29 -3.00 -14.50 4.16
N VAL A 30 -1.93 -13.97 3.56
CA VAL A 30 -1.08 -12.95 4.18
C VAL A 30 -1.87 -11.66 4.42
N SER A 31 -2.73 -11.22 3.49
CA SER A 31 -3.61 -10.06 3.71
C SER A 31 -4.53 -10.25 4.92
N PHE A 32 -5.15 -11.43 5.09
CA PHE A 32 -5.96 -11.71 6.29
C PHE A 32 -5.16 -11.85 7.59
N ALA A 33 -3.85 -12.11 7.51
CA ALA A 33 -3.01 -12.22 8.70
C ALA A 33 -2.54 -10.87 9.23
N ILE A 34 -2.61 -9.79 8.46
CA ILE A 34 -2.06 -8.50 8.88
C ILE A 34 -2.88 -7.88 10.04
N PRO A 35 -2.22 -7.39 11.11
CA PRO A 35 -2.89 -6.79 12.26
C PRO A 35 -3.14 -5.29 12.00
N TYR A 36 -4.00 -4.96 11.03
CA TYR A 36 -4.19 -3.58 10.53
C TYR A 36 -4.41 -2.53 11.63
N ARG A 37 -5.28 -2.84 12.61
CA ARG A 37 -5.58 -1.93 13.72
C ARG A 37 -4.35 -1.68 14.59
N GLU A 38 -3.61 -2.73 14.94
CA GLU A 38 -2.42 -2.63 15.78
C GLU A 38 -1.31 -1.83 15.08
N ILE A 39 -1.15 -2.02 13.77
CA ILE A 39 -0.22 -1.22 12.95
C ILE A 39 -0.58 0.27 13.05
N ILE A 40 -1.86 0.63 12.94
CA ILE A 40 -2.30 2.04 13.04
C ILE A 40 -2.04 2.60 14.44
N GLU A 41 -2.31 1.84 15.50
CA GLU A 41 -2.07 2.29 16.87
C GLU A 41 -0.57 2.46 17.17
N VAL A 42 0.23 1.43 16.90
CA VAL A 42 1.65 1.37 17.29
C VAL A 42 2.53 2.23 16.39
N ALA A 43 2.34 2.15 15.07
CA ALA A 43 3.23 2.83 14.12
C ALA A 43 2.81 4.26 13.81
N MET A 44 1.50 4.57 13.92
CA MET A 44 0.95 5.90 13.58
C MET A 44 0.42 6.67 14.79
N GLY A 45 0.36 6.08 15.99
CA GLY A 45 -0.23 6.71 17.17
C GLY A 45 -1.73 7.02 16.98
N GLY A 46 -2.44 6.14 16.27
CA GLY A 46 -3.86 6.32 15.93
C GLY A 46 -4.12 7.33 14.79
N LEU A 47 -3.08 7.90 14.17
CA LEU A 47 -3.21 8.90 13.11
C LEU A 47 -3.26 8.27 11.71
N GLY A 48 -4.27 7.43 11.50
CA GLY A 48 -4.50 6.78 10.22
C GLY A 48 -5.84 6.08 10.18
N ARG A 49 -6.23 5.67 8.97
CA ARG A 49 -7.36 4.76 8.75
C ARG A 49 -6.87 3.56 7.96
N GLN A 50 -7.45 2.40 8.17
CA GLN A 50 -7.11 1.26 7.33
C GLN A 50 -7.47 1.58 5.88
N ALA A 51 -6.52 1.37 4.97
CA ALA A 51 -6.74 1.57 3.55
C ALA A 51 -7.74 0.52 3.03
N VAL A 52 -8.70 0.94 2.21
CA VAL A 52 -9.62 0.00 1.52
C VAL A 52 -8.92 -0.59 0.29
N GLY A 53 -8.12 0.22 -0.40
CA GLY A 53 -7.44 -0.14 -1.63
C GLY A 53 -6.25 0.77 -1.91
N ALA A 54 -5.87 0.84 -3.18
CA ALA A 54 -4.75 1.65 -3.64
C ALA A 54 -5.02 3.17 -3.64
N VAL A 55 -6.28 3.58 -3.80
CA VAL A 55 -6.66 5.00 -3.83
C VAL A 55 -7.03 5.45 -2.41
N PRO A 56 -6.26 6.38 -1.81
CA PRO A 56 -6.52 6.87 -0.46
C PRO A 56 -7.88 7.55 -0.30
N PHE A 57 -8.39 7.55 0.92
CA PHE A 57 -9.62 8.27 1.26
C PHE A 57 -9.60 9.76 0.92
N GLY A 58 -10.73 10.24 0.41
CA GLY A 58 -10.92 11.63 0.03
C GLY A 58 -10.33 12.00 -1.32
N GLN A 59 -9.61 11.08 -1.98
CA GLN A 59 -9.20 11.26 -3.38
C GLN A 59 -10.36 10.89 -4.31
N PHE A 60 -10.47 11.59 -5.44
CA PHE A 60 -11.36 11.17 -6.53
C PHE A 60 -11.08 9.70 -6.90
N GLY A 61 -12.11 8.91 -7.22
CA GLY A 61 -11.98 7.48 -7.53
C GLY A 61 -11.84 6.57 -6.30
N HIS A 62 -11.75 7.10 -5.08
CA HIS A 62 -11.90 6.28 -3.88
C HIS A 62 -13.28 5.63 -3.82
N ASP A 63 -13.35 4.36 -3.44
CA ASP A 63 -14.59 3.60 -3.32
C ASP A 63 -14.61 2.80 -2.01
N GLU A 64 -15.43 3.26 -1.07
CA GLU A 64 -15.60 2.61 0.25
C GLU A 64 -16.43 1.32 0.20
N SER A 65 -17.10 1.03 -0.93
CA SER A 65 -17.88 -0.20 -1.09
C SER A 65 -17.03 -1.42 -1.46
N LEU A 66 -15.75 -1.21 -1.79
CA LEU A 66 -14.82 -2.28 -2.13
C LEU A 66 -14.55 -3.19 -0.93
N PHE A 67 -14.23 -4.44 -1.23
CA PHE A 67 -13.86 -5.42 -0.22
C PHE A 67 -12.61 -4.97 0.54
N GLN A 68 -12.70 -4.89 1.86
CA GLN A 68 -11.57 -4.59 2.74
C GLN A 68 -11.19 -5.84 3.54
N TYR A 69 -9.90 -6.21 3.50
CA TYR A 69 -9.39 -7.33 4.29
C TYR A 69 -9.46 -7.01 5.79
N SER A 70 -9.75 -8.03 6.60
CA SER A 70 -9.75 -7.95 8.07
C SER A 70 -8.61 -8.78 8.64
N HIS A 71 -8.21 -8.52 9.89
CA HIS A 71 -7.33 -9.44 10.62
C HIS A 71 -8.14 -10.67 11.06
N ASP A 72 -7.94 -11.79 10.35
CA ASP A 72 -8.68 -13.04 10.52
C ASP A 72 -7.75 -14.24 10.27
N LEU A 73 -7.11 -14.71 11.34
CA LEU A 73 -6.15 -15.81 11.28
C LEU A 73 -6.77 -17.15 10.87
N GLU A 74 -8.08 -17.33 11.06
CA GLU A 74 -8.79 -18.54 10.63
C GLU A 74 -8.94 -18.56 9.10
N LYS A 75 -9.39 -17.45 8.51
CA LYS A 75 -9.41 -17.30 7.05
C LYS A 75 -8.00 -17.39 6.46
N ALA A 76 -7.01 -16.78 7.11
CA ALA A 76 -5.63 -16.87 6.66
C ALA A 76 -5.15 -18.33 6.61
N ARG A 77 -5.36 -19.11 7.68
CA ARG A 77 -5.03 -20.56 7.71
C ARG A 77 -5.83 -21.37 6.68
N LYS A 78 -7.09 -21.02 6.46
CA LYS A 78 -7.92 -21.67 5.41
C LYS A 78 -7.31 -21.45 4.03
N TYR A 79 -6.95 -20.23 3.67
CA TYR A 79 -6.28 -19.94 2.40
C TYR A 79 -4.91 -20.62 2.27
N MET A 80 -4.13 -20.68 3.36
CA MET A 80 -2.88 -21.44 3.36
C MET A 80 -3.11 -22.93 3.10
N LYS A 81 -4.14 -23.53 3.70
CA LYS A 81 -4.53 -24.93 3.44
C LYS A 81 -4.96 -25.14 1.98
N GLU A 82 -5.81 -24.27 1.44
CA GLU A 82 -6.25 -24.31 0.05
C GLU A 82 -5.09 -24.12 -0.94
N ALA A 83 -4.08 -23.34 -0.55
CA ALA A 83 -2.83 -23.18 -1.30
C ALA A 83 -1.88 -24.41 -1.23
N GLY A 84 -2.21 -25.43 -0.42
CA GLY A 84 -1.36 -26.60 -0.23
C GLY A 84 -0.32 -26.48 0.89
N TYR A 85 -0.40 -25.44 1.74
CA TYR A 85 0.53 -25.15 2.83
C TYR A 85 -0.15 -25.12 4.21
N PRO A 86 -0.86 -26.18 4.64
CA PRO A 86 -1.60 -26.17 5.91
C PRO A 86 -0.72 -26.01 7.16
N LYS A 87 0.59 -26.25 7.05
CA LYS A 87 1.58 -26.08 8.11
C LYS A 87 2.55 -24.92 7.84
N GLY A 88 2.24 -24.06 6.87
CA GLY A 88 3.14 -23.02 6.40
C GLY A 88 4.02 -23.46 5.22
N ILE A 89 4.86 -22.52 4.78
CA ILE A 89 5.78 -22.71 3.66
C ILE A 89 7.14 -23.23 4.16
N LYS A 90 7.93 -23.81 3.26
CA LYS A 90 9.35 -24.05 3.52
C LYS A 90 10.15 -22.78 3.20
N GLY A 91 11.15 -22.49 4.04
CA GLY A 91 12.03 -21.35 3.86
C GLY A 91 11.54 -20.09 4.57
N LYS A 92 12.16 -18.95 4.22
CA LYS A 92 11.86 -17.63 4.77
C LYS A 92 11.49 -16.68 3.64
N VAL A 93 10.62 -15.73 3.92
CA VAL A 93 10.40 -14.57 3.06
C VAL A 93 11.26 -13.41 3.56
N VAL A 94 11.97 -12.76 2.65
CA VAL A 94 12.72 -11.54 2.94
C VAL A 94 11.77 -10.36 2.85
N PHE A 95 11.69 -9.59 3.94
CA PHE A 95 10.90 -8.37 4.04
C PHE A 95 11.81 -7.16 4.20
N THR A 96 11.82 -6.27 3.21
CA THR A 96 12.58 -5.02 3.26
C THR A 96 11.71 -3.80 3.55
N TYR A 97 12.31 -2.82 4.21
CA TYR A 97 11.71 -1.51 4.46
C TYR A 97 12.81 -0.45 4.59
N ALA A 98 12.44 0.82 4.47
CA ALA A 98 13.37 1.94 4.51
C ALA A 98 13.79 2.19 5.96
N SER A 99 15.07 2.02 6.26
CA SER A 99 15.64 2.06 7.61
C SER A 99 15.42 3.41 8.33
N GLU A 100 15.27 4.47 7.54
CA GLU A 100 15.00 5.84 7.94
C GLU A 100 13.51 6.10 8.20
N ASN A 101 12.62 5.18 7.81
CA ASN A 101 11.17 5.30 8.01
C ASN A 101 10.75 4.69 9.34
N ALA A 102 10.53 5.55 10.34
CA ALA A 102 10.16 5.12 11.69
C ALA A 102 8.84 4.33 11.75
N VAL A 103 7.88 4.64 10.87
CA VAL A 103 6.59 3.93 10.81
C VAL A 103 6.81 2.49 10.32
N GLU A 104 7.58 2.31 9.25
CA GLU A 104 7.88 0.99 8.72
C GLU A 104 8.69 0.15 9.71
N LYS A 105 9.66 0.77 10.39
CA LYS A 105 10.42 0.14 11.48
C LYS A 105 9.51 -0.34 12.61
N ALA A 106 8.46 0.41 12.94
CA ALA A 106 7.55 0.10 14.03
C ALA A 106 6.60 -1.06 13.68
N PHE A 107 6.04 -1.11 12.48
CA PHE A 107 5.10 -2.19 12.11
C PHE A 107 5.78 -3.47 11.62
N ALA A 108 7.03 -3.42 11.17
CA ALA A 108 7.67 -4.60 10.58
C ALA A 108 7.73 -5.84 11.49
N PRO A 109 8.03 -5.71 12.80
CA PRO A 109 7.96 -6.83 13.74
C PRO A 109 6.56 -7.43 13.90
N LEU A 110 5.50 -6.60 13.85
CA LEU A 110 4.10 -7.06 13.94
C LEU A 110 3.75 -7.94 12.74
N VAL A 111 4.14 -7.50 11.54
CA VAL A 111 3.96 -8.31 10.31
C VAL A 111 4.69 -9.64 10.44
N LYS A 112 5.95 -9.64 10.90
CA LYS A 112 6.72 -10.87 11.10
C LYS A 112 6.05 -11.83 12.10
N GLU A 113 5.55 -11.31 13.21
CA GLU A 113 4.89 -12.12 14.22
C GLU A 113 3.62 -12.78 13.67
N GLU A 114 2.74 -12.01 13.05
CA GLU A 114 1.47 -12.51 12.54
C GLU A 114 1.64 -13.51 11.39
N LEU A 115 2.58 -13.27 10.48
CA LEU A 115 2.90 -14.24 9.44
C LEU A 115 3.47 -15.54 10.01
N GLY A 116 4.20 -15.47 11.13
CA GLY A 116 4.63 -16.65 11.88
C GLY A 116 3.46 -17.51 12.38
N LYS A 117 2.33 -16.90 12.77
CA LYS A 117 1.10 -17.59 13.24
C LYS A 117 0.40 -18.39 12.14
N ILE A 118 0.73 -18.15 10.86
CA ILE A 118 0.28 -18.95 9.71
C ILE A 118 1.42 -19.76 9.05
N GLY A 119 2.57 -19.88 9.73
CA GLY A 119 3.68 -20.72 9.29
C GLY A 119 4.56 -20.09 8.20
N ILE A 120 4.57 -18.77 8.07
CA ILE A 120 5.49 -18.03 7.20
C ILE A 120 6.57 -17.39 8.07
N GLN A 121 7.81 -17.84 7.91
CA GLN A 121 8.95 -17.23 8.60
C GLN A 121 9.41 -15.99 7.82
N VAL A 122 9.51 -14.85 8.52
CA VAL A 122 9.93 -13.58 7.93
C VAL A 122 11.33 -13.19 8.40
N GLU A 123 12.23 -12.92 7.46
CA GLU A 123 13.49 -12.24 7.68
C GLU A 123 13.33 -10.75 7.38
N ILE A 124 13.30 -9.92 8.42
CA ILE A 124 13.24 -8.47 8.26
C ILE A 124 14.65 -7.96 7.92
N ARG A 125 14.74 -7.17 6.85
CA ARG A 125 15.99 -6.59 6.35
C ARG A 125 15.80 -5.07 6.12
N PRO A 126 16.05 -4.23 7.13
CA PRO A 126 16.08 -2.78 6.92
C PRO A 126 17.20 -2.40 5.96
N MET A 127 16.92 -1.46 5.07
CA MET A 127 17.87 -0.94 4.09
C MET A 127 17.73 0.57 3.98
N ASN A 128 18.78 1.30 3.63
CA ASN A 128 18.58 2.70 3.25
C ASN A 128 17.64 2.78 2.02
N TRP A 129 16.91 3.87 1.89
CA TRP A 129 15.87 3.98 0.84
C TRP A 129 16.43 3.70 -0.57
N THR A 130 17.58 4.28 -0.92
CA THR A 130 18.17 4.11 -2.25
C THR A 130 18.52 2.66 -2.56
N ALA A 131 19.15 1.94 -1.62
CA ALA A 131 19.50 0.54 -1.81
C ALA A 131 18.26 -0.36 -1.81
N GLN A 132 17.25 -0.06 -0.99
CA GLN A 132 15.96 -0.75 -1.06
C GLN A 132 15.33 -0.56 -2.44
N TRP A 133 15.28 0.67 -2.94
CA TRP A 133 14.70 0.99 -4.23
C TRP A 133 15.42 0.32 -5.39
N ASP A 134 16.75 0.29 -5.37
CA ASP A 134 17.54 -0.42 -6.38
C ASP A 134 17.34 -1.94 -6.33
N LEU A 135 17.19 -2.52 -5.13
CA LEU A 135 16.80 -3.92 -4.97
C LEU A 135 15.40 -4.19 -5.53
N MET A 136 14.42 -3.34 -5.22
CA MET A 136 13.03 -3.45 -5.66
C MET A 136 12.85 -3.29 -7.18
N LYS A 137 13.66 -2.46 -7.84
CA LYS A 137 13.68 -2.34 -9.32
C LYS A 137 14.52 -3.42 -10.01
N GLY A 138 15.17 -4.28 -9.24
CA GLY A 138 15.86 -5.45 -9.76
C GLY A 138 14.90 -6.41 -10.48
N GLY A 139 15.45 -7.47 -11.07
CA GLY A 139 14.63 -8.57 -11.56
C GLY A 139 13.93 -9.31 -10.41
N PRO A 140 12.75 -9.91 -10.64
CA PRO A 140 11.95 -10.54 -9.58
C PRO A 140 12.70 -11.62 -8.80
N GLU A 141 13.63 -12.33 -9.43
CA GLU A 141 14.45 -13.37 -8.77
C GLU A 141 15.44 -12.81 -7.75
N ASN A 142 15.95 -11.60 -7.99
CA ASN A 142 16.99 -10.98 -7.16
C ASN A 142 16.42 -10.04 -6.09
N ALA A 143 15.16 -9.63 -6.23
CA ALA A 143 14.49 -8.75 -5.28
C ALA A 143 13.96 -9.51 -4.05
N GLN A 144 13.64 -8.75 -3.01
CA GLN A 144 12.96 -9.28 -1.82
C GLN A 144 11.58 -9.88 -2.15
N ASP A 145 11.04 -10.64 -1.20
CA ASP A 145 9.71 -11.25 -1.30
C ASP A 145 8.61 -10.25 -0.99
N MET A 146 8.85 -9.37 0.00
CA MET A 146 7.92 -8.36 0.47
C MET A 146 8.64 -7.04 0.72
N ALA A 147 8.05 -5.91 0.33
CA ALA A 147 8.62 -4.59 0.58
C ALA A 147 7.57 -3.60 1.08
N ALA A 148 7.92 -2.81 2.10
CA ALA A 148 7.10 -1.68 2.52
C ALA A 148 7.35 -0.46 1.63
N LEU A 149 6.28 0.27 1.34
CA LEU A 149 6.32 1.53 0.61
C LEU A 149 5.30 2.51 1.20
N LEU A 150 5.76 3.73 1.47
CA LEU A 150 4.89 4.91 1.55
C LEU A 150 4.80 5.53 0.16
N TRP A 151 3.58 5.68 -0.37
CA TRP A 151 3.32 6.38 -1.62
C TRP A 151 2.53 7.66 -1.38
N TRP A 152 2.66 8.62 -2.30
CA TRP A 152 1.74 9.75 -2.48
C TRP A 152 1.71 10.15 -3.95
N PRO A 153 0.55 10.58 -4.47
CA PRO A 153 0.44 10.89 -5.88
C PRO A 153 1.09 12.23 -6.21
N THR A 154 1.74 12.27 -7.37
CA THR A 154 2.31 13.50 -7.92
C THR A 154 1.22 14.53 -8.27
N PHE A 155 0.07 14.06 -8.76
CA PHE A 155 -1.13 14.83 -9.08
C PHE A 155 -2.41 14.06 -8.68
N SER A 156 -3.50 14.78 -8.42
CA SER A 156 -4.73 14.22 -7.79
C SER A 156 -5.60 13.35 -8.70
N ASP A 157 -5.04 12.36 -9.39
CA ASP A 157 -5.78 11.41 -10.21
C ASP A 157 -5.39 9.96 -9.84
N PRO A 158 -6.36 9.04 -9.64
CA PRO A 158 -6.08 7.63 -9.38
C PRO A 158 -5.16 6.96 -10.41
N TYR A 159 -5.20 7.42 -11.67
CA TYR A 159 -4.33 6.92 -12.72
C TYR A 159 -2.87 6.96 -12.29
N GLU A 160 -2.42 8.04 -11.66
CA GLU A 160 -1.01 8.19 -11.26
C GLU A 160 -0.58 7.01 -10.38
N THR A 161 -1.31 6.75 -9.32
CA THR A 161 -0.95 5.73 -8.33
C THR A 161 -1.17 4.33 -8.88
N LEU A 162 -2.30 4.09 -9.56
CA LEU A 162 -2.64 2.78 -10.12
C LEU A 162 -1.66 2.37 -11.24
N TYR A 163 -1.31 3.33 -12.11
CA TYR A 163 -0.38 3.10 -13.20
C TYR A 163 1.05 2.95 -12.67
N SER A 164 1.55 3.89 -11.86
CA SER A 164 2.93 3.84 -11.38
C SER A 164 3.25 2.56 -10.59
N LEU A 165 2.36 2.14 -9.69
CA LEU A 165 2.69 1.05 -8.76
C LEU A 165 2.29 -0.34 -9.25
N TRP A 166 1.38 -0.47 -10.23
CA TRP A 166 0.86 -1.78 -10.64
C TRP A 166 0.70 -1.98 -12.15
N HIS A 167 0.99 -0.98 -12.99
CA HIS A 167 1.02 -1.21 -14.43
C HIS A 167 2.12 -2.22 -14.80
N ALA A 168 1.82 -3.12 -15.74
CA ALA A 168 2.80 -4.09 -16.19
C ALA A 168 3.94 -3.43 -16.99
N GLU A 169 5.16 -3.51 -16.46
CA GLU A 169 6.37 -3.01 -17.13
C GLU A 169 7.34 -4.15 -17.47
N LYS A 170 8.13 -4.00 -18.55
CA LYS A 170 9.19 -4.98 -18.88
C LYS A 170 10.29 -4.99 -17.81
N LYS A 171 10.69 -3.80 -17.37
CA LYS A 171 11.59 -3.57 -16.25
C LYS A 171 10.86 -2.66 -15.27
N PRO A 172 10.61 -3.09 -14.04
CA PRO A 172 9.83 -2.30 -13.09
C PRO A 172 10.61 -1.05 -12.69
N TYR A 173 9.91 0.08 -12.65
CA TYR A 173 10.43 1.30 -12.03
C TYR A 173 9.78 1.57 -10.67
N TRP A 174 8.47 1.36 -10.58
CA TRP A 174 7.67 1.50 -9.36
C TRP A 174 6.77 0.30 -9.06
N ASN A 175 6.54 -0.60 -10.03
CA ASN A 175 5.82 -1.86 -9.83
C ASN A 175 6.68 -2.90 -9.09
N PHE A 176 6.86 -2.70 -7.79
CA PHE A 176 7.66 -3.56 -6.91
C PHE A 176 6.97 -4.88 -6.55
N ALA A 177 5.69 -5.02 -6.89
CA ALA A 177 4.98 -6.29 -6.80
C ALA A 177 5.21 -7.18 -8.03
N TYR A 178 5.83 -6.66 -9.10
CA TYR A 178 5.99 -7.34 -10.39
C TYR A 178 4.65 -7.78 -10.99
N TYR A 179 3.58 -7.07 -10.63
CA TYR A 179 2.22 -7.44 -10.98
C TYR A 179 1.98 -7.28 -12.47
N LYS A 180 1.28 -8.24 -13.08
CA LYS A 180 0.95 -8.25 -14.50
C LYS A 180 -0.49 -8.69 -14.68
N ASN A 181 -1.34 -7.78 -15.11
CA ASN A 181 -2.72 -8.07 -15.45
C ASN A 181 -3.16 -7.16 -16.62
N PRO A 182 -3.22 -7.68 -17.85
CA PRO A 182 -3.59 -6.88 -19.02
C PRO A 182 -4.98 -6.24 -18.94
N GLU A 183 -5.92 -6.85 -18.21
CA GLU A 183 -7.26 -6.28 -18.03
C GLU A 183 -7.26 -5.12 -17.04
N PHE A 184 -6.42 -5.20 -15.99
CA PHE A 184 -6.15 -4.06 -15.11
C PHE A 184 -5.54 -2.90 -15.91
N ASP A 185 -4.49 -3.17 -16.69
CA ASP A 185 -3.80 -2.17 -17.51
C ASP A 185 -4.73 -1.46 -18.51
N LYS A 186 -5.57 -2.22 -19.20
CA LYS A 186 -6.59 -1.64 -20.10
C LYS A 186 -7.61 -0.80 -19.33
N THR A 187 -8.05 -1.27 -18.16
CA THR A 187 -9.09 -0.58 -17.37
C THR A 187 -8.59 0.77 -16.86
N ILE A 188 -7.34 0.86 -16.38
CA ILE A 188 -6.77 2.13 -15.91
C ILE A 188 -6.59 3.15 -17.04
N LEU A 189 -6.17 2.70 -18.22
CA LEU A 189 -6.02 3.57 -19.39
C LEU A 189 -7.37 4.08 -19.91
N ALA A 190 -8.39 3.21 -19.89
CA ALA A 190 -9.75 3.59 -20.25
C ALA A 190 -10.34 4.60 -19.25
N ALA A 191 -10.12 4.40 -17.94
CA ALA A 191 -10.57 5.33 -16.91
C ALA A 191 -9.98 6.73 -17.14
N TYR A 192 -8.66 6.82 -17.32
CA TYR A 192 -7.96 8.08 -17.54
C TYR A 192 -8.37 8.79 -18.83
N SER A 193 -8.70 8.04 -19.88
CA SER A 193 -9.13 8.60 -21.16
C SER A 193 -10.61 8.98 -21.21
N THR A 194 -11.38 8.78 -20.13
CA THR A 194 -12.82 9.00 -20.08
C THR A 194 -13.15 10.40 -19.54
N PRO A 195 -13.74 11.33 -20.33
CA PRO A 195 -14.04 12.68 -19.86
C PRO A 195 -15.20 12.76 -18.85
N ASP A 196 -16.09 11.77 -18.85
CA ASP A 196 -17.18 11.67 -17.89
C ASP A 196 -16.67 11.16 -16.54
N GLY A 197 -16.64 12.04 -15.54
CA GLY A 197 -16.10 11.72 -14.23
C GLY A 197 -16.80 10.57 -13.50
N LYS A 198 -18.10 10.34 -13.73
CA LYS A 198 -18.81 9.21 -13.11
C LYS A 198 -18.40 7.89 -13.75
N LYS A 199 -18.33 7.85 -15.08
CA LYS A 199 -17.85 6.67 -15.81
C LYS A 199 -16.38 6.37 -15.50
N ALA A 200 -15.53 7.40 -15.40
CA ALA A 200 -14.15 7.25 -14.98
C ALA A 200 -14.05 6.68 -13.56
N GLN A 201 -14.87 7.14 -12.62
CA GLN A 201 -14.93 6.61 -11.26
C GLN A 201 -15.33 5.13 -11.22
N GLU A 202 -16.31 4.71 -12.01
CA GLU A 202 -16.70 3.29 -12.12
C GLU A 202 -15.55 2.41 -12.64
N LEU A 203 -14.80 2.90 -13.64
CA LEU A 203 -13.62 2.21 -14.16
C LEU A 203 -12.48 2.14 -13.14
N TYR A 204 -12.23 3.22 -12.39
CA TYR A 204 -11.26 3.19 -11.30
C TYR A 204 -11.66 2.25 -10.17
N SER A 205 -12.94 2.19 -9.80
CA SER A 205 -13.46 1.20 -8.84
C SER A 205 -13.24 -0.22 -9.35
N LYS A 206 -13.53 -0.49 -10.63
CA LYS A 206 -13.28 -1.78 -11.27
C LYS A 206 -11.80 -2.19 -11.22
N ALA A 207 -10.89 -1.27 -11.52
CA ALA A 207 -9.45 -1.52 -11.46
C ALA A 207 -8.99 -1.84 -10.03
N GLN A 208 -9.44 -1.08 -9.03
CA GLN A 208 -9.13 -1.34 -7.62
C GLN A 208 -9.69 -2.69 -7.15
N LYS A 209 -10.90 -3.07 -7.58
CA LYS A 209 -11.48 -4.38 -7.28
C LYS A 209 -10.62 -5.53 -7.79
N MET A 210 -10.10 -5.43 -9.02
CA MET A 210 -9.15 -6.43 -9.57
C MET A 210 -7.91 -6.53 -8.69
N LEU A 211 -7.36 -5.39 -8.31
CA LEU A 211 -6.15 -5.31 -7.49
C LEU A 211 -6.35 -5.91 -6.08
N ILE A 212 -7.48 -5.63 -5.44
CA ILE A 212 -7.85 -6.20 -4.14
C ILE A 212 -8.05 -7.71 -4.23
N ASP A 213 -8.72 -8.20 -5.28
CA ASP A 213 -8.94 -9.63 -5.48
C ASP A 213 -7.64 -10.37 -5.77
N ASP A 214 -6.79 -9.83 -6.65
CA ASP A 214 -5.48 -10.41 -6.97
C ASP A 214 -4.46 -10.26 -5.84
N ALA A 215 -4.67 -9.32 -4.93
CA ALA A 215 -3.85 -9.07 -3.75
C ALA A 215 -2.32 -8.99 -4.02
N PRO A 216 -1.82 -8.29 -5.07
CA PRO A 216 -0.38 -8.14 -5.29
C PRO A 216 0.27 -7.24 -4.23
N SER A 217 -0.54 -6.51 -3.46
CA SER A 217 -0.09 -5.67 -2.36
C SER A 217 -1.12 -5.67 -1.25
N ILE A 218 -0.66 -5.42 -0.03
CA ILE A 218 -1.50 -5.30 1.16
C ILE A 218 -1.60 -3.82 1.49
N PHE A 219 -2.79 -3.24 1.32
CA PHE A 219 -3.05 -1.84 1.63
C PHE A 219 -3.20 -1.68 3.14
N LEU A 220 -2.22 -1.04 3.79
CA LEU A 220 -2.16 -0.98 5.25
C LEU A 220 -2.98 0.18 5.81
N VAL A 221 -2.59 1.40 5.46
CA VAL A 221 -3.10 2.60 6.12
C VAL A 221 -3.10 3.80 5.16
N ASP A 222 -4.20 4.54 5.11
CA ASP A 222 -4.23 5.91 4.61
C ASP A 222 -3.82 6.84 5.77
N VAL A 223 -2.80 7.64 5.53
CA VAL A 223 -2.19 8.49 6.56
C VAL A 223 -3.10 9.68 6.88
N GLN A 224 -3.32 9.94 8.16
CA GLN A 224 -3.91 11.19 8.63
C GLN A 224 -2.81 12.07 9.20
N ARG A 225 -2.52 13.22 8.57
CA ARG A 225 -1.41 14.06 9.01
C ARG A 225 -1.89 15.23 9.87
N PRO A 226 -1.55 15.27 11.17
CA PRO A 226 -1.84 16.44 11.97
C PRO A 226 -0.87 17.57 11.63
N VAL A 227 -1.40 18.79 11.50
CA VAL A 227 -0.63 20.01 11.39
C VAL A 227 -0.75 20.80 12.70
N PHE A 228 0.40 21.06 13.31
CA PHE A 228 0.55 21.90 14.49
C PHE A 228 1.14 23.24 14.06
N LYS A 229 0.39 24.33 14.28
CA LYS A 229 0.81 25.69 13.94
C LYS A 229 0.42 26.67 15.03
N SER A 230 1.15 27.78 15.12
CA SER A 230 0.77 28.92 15.97
C SER A 230 -0.63 29.42 15.62
N ARG A 231 -1.39 29.86 16.62
CA ARG A 231 -2.71 30.47 16.42
C ARG A 231 -2.63 31.80 15.64
N LYS A 232 -1.48 32.47 15.70
CA LYS A 232 -1.19 33.73 14.98
C LYS A 232 -0.97 33.51 13.48
N LEU A 233 -0.67 32.29 13.06
CA LEU A 233 -0.44 31.97 11.65
C LEU A 233 -1.78 31.61 10.99
N LYS A 234 -2.28 32.46 10.10
CA LYS A 234 -3.54 32.28 9.37
C LYS A 234 -3.28 31.87 7.92
N GLY A 235 -4.35 31.54 7.20
CA GLY A 235 -4.29 31.25 5.75
C GLY A 235 -3.60 29.94 5.35
N TYR A 236 -3.26 29.09 6.31
CA TYR A 236 -2.75 27.74 6.06
C TYR A 236 -3.88 26.82 5.57
N VAL A 237 -3.71 26.27 4.37
CA VAL A 237 -4.59 25.26 3.78
C VAL A 237 -3.79 23.96 3.60
N ILE A 238 -4.35 22.84 4.02
CA ILE A 238 -3.73 21.53 3.80
C ILE A 238 -3.88 21.19 2.32
N ASN A 239 -2.76 20.92 1.65
CA ASN A 239 -2.76 20.25 0.35
C ASN A 239 -2.67 18.73 0.60
N PRO A 240 -3.70 17.94 0.23
CA PRO A 240 -3.69 16.49 0.47
C PRO A 240 -2.58 15.72 -0.25
N ASN A 241 -2.10 16.18 -1.42
CA ASN A 241 -0.98 15.57 -2.15
C ASN A 241 0.36 15.88 -1.49
N TYR A 242 0.50 17.11 -1.00
CA TYR A 242 1.74 17.62 -0.41
C TYR A 242 1.48 18.18 1.00
N PRO A 243 1.04 17.35 1.96
CA PRO A 243 0.68 17.83 3.30
C PRO A 243 1.92 18.26 4.11
N ARG A 244 3.13 18.07 3.56
CA ARG A 244 4.40 18.53 4.12
C ARG A 244 4.83 19.89 3.60
N VAL A 245 4.18 20.43 2.57
CA VAL A 245 4.57 21.66 1.89
C VAL A 245 3.60 22.79 2.25
N PRO A 246 4.03 23.78 3.05
CA PRO A 246 3.24 24.97 3.30
C PRO A 246 3.19 25.86 2.04
N PHE A 247 1.99 26.30 1.67
CA PHE A 247 1.82 27.32 0.62
C PHE A 247 1.94 28.71 1.24
N TRP A 248 3.18 29.21 1.34
CA TRP A 248 3.48 30.47 2.03
C TRP A 248 2.73 31.68 1.48
N TYR A 249 2.38 31.69 0.19
CA TYR A 249 1.66 32.79 -0.44
C TYR A 249 0.32 33.10 0.24
N SER A 250 -0.43 32.08 0.66
CA SER A 250 -1.72 32.29 1.33
C SER A 250 -1.58 32.53 2.84
N MET A 251 -0.38 32.39 3.40
CA MET A 251 -0.15 32.41 4.84
C MET A 251 0.26 33.81 5.30
N TYR A 252 -0.31 34.25 6.42
CA TYR A 252 0.04 35.52 7.04
C TYR A 252 0.06 35.41 8.56
N LYS A 253 0.79 36.31 9.20
CA LYS A 253 0.83 36.45 10.66
C LYS A 253 -0.10 37.57 11.08
N GLU A 254 -1.02 37.25 11.97
CA GLU A 254 -1.83 38.20 12.74
C GLU A 254 -0.99 38.91 13.80
#